data_AF-A0A1F7SG25-F1
#
_entry.id   AF-A0A1F7SG25-F1
#
_cell.length_a   1.000
_cell.length_b   1.000
_cell.length_c   1.000
_cell.angle_alpha   90.00
_cell.angle_beta   90.00
_cell.angle_gamma   90.00
#
_symmetry.space_group_name_H-M   'P 1'
#
loop_
_entity.id
_entity.type
_entity.pdbx_description
1 polymer ?
#
loop_
_entity_poly.entity_id
_entity_poly.type
_entity_poly.pdbx_seq_one_letter_code
_entity_poly.pdbx_strand_id
1 'polypeptide(L)'
;MIKKVKKINNSLGSGRFKLTIYLVVFYFVFLALNFVFGDKGYFRMKELNTKKEELIAEMEKVSQENEQLSNELIAAKNSQFWIEKVAREELDMVKDGEIVFKFYEKEGGR
;
A
#
# COMPACT_ATOMS: atom_id res chain seq x y z
N MET A 1 -29.42 -12.16 79.14
CA MET A 1 -28.24 -11.68 78.38
C MET A 1 -27.74 -12.89 77.58
N ILE A 2 -27.85 -13.00 76.25
CA ILE A 2 -26.89 -12.54 75.22
C ILE A 2 -27.57 -12.80 73.85
N LYS A 3 -28.37 -11.87 73.32
CA LYS A 3 -28.87 -11.93 71.94
C LYS A 3 -29.10 -10.52 71.37
N LYS A 4 -28.03 -9.73 71.22
CA LYS A 4 -28.17 -8.43 70.53
C LYS A 4 -26.90 -7.85 69.88
N VAL A 5 -25.97 -8.68 69.41
CA VAL A 5 -24.71 -8.17 68.81
C VAL A 5 -24.58 -8.43 67.30
N LYS A 6 -25.54 -9.08 66.62
CA LYS A 6 -25.40 -9.39 65.19
C LYS A 6 -26.49 -8.77 64.31
N LYS A 7 -26.61 -7.44 64.35
CA LYS A 7 -27.37 -6.70 63.33
C LYS A 7 -26.87 -5.26 63.19
N ILE A 8 -25.57 -5.07 62.97
CA ILE A 8 -25.06 -3.78 62.49
C ILE A 8 -24.89 -3.91 60.97
N ASN A 9 -26.00 -3.65 60.31
CA ASN A 9 -26.12 -2.82 59.12
C ASN A 9 -24.92 -2.81 58.14
N ASN A 10 -24.93 -3.72 57.17
CA ASN A 10 -24.24 -3.52 55.89
C ASN A 10 -25.29 -3.25 54.81
N SER A 11 -25.86 -2.03 54.79
CA SER A 11 -26.74 -1.57 53.71
C SER A 11 -26.20 -0.37 52.94
N LEU A 12 -25.01 0.13 53.29
CA LEU A 12 -24.39 1.29 52.62
C LEU A 12 -23.61 0.96 51.34
N GLY A 13 -23.57 -0.31 50.93
CA GLY A 13 -22.74 -0.75 49.80
C GLY A 13 -23.46 -0.79 48.44
N SER A 14 -24.78 -0.97 48.39
CA SER A 14 -25.43 -1.42 47.15
C SER A 14 -25.47 -0.35 46.05
N GLY A 15 -25.73 0.92 46.39
CA GLY A 15 -25.80 2.03 45.43
C GLY A 15 -24.42 2.46 44.91
N ARG A 16 -23.43 2.58 45.81
CA ARG A 16 -22.06 2.96 45.45
C ARG A 16 -21.38 1.85 44.64
N PHE A 17 -21.65 0.59 44.98
CA PHE A 17 -21.13 -0.57 44.26
C PHE A 17 -21.77 -0.72 42.86
N LYS A 18 -23.08 -0.47 42.73
CA LYS A 18 -23.74 -0.40 41.42
C LYS A 18 -23.15 0.71 40.56
N LEU A 19 -22.92 1.90 41.13
CA LEU A 19 -22.31 3.02 40.42
C LEU A 19 -20.88 2.70 39.97
N THR A 20 -20.06 2.08 40.83
CA THR A 20 -18.72 1.63 40.42
C THR A 20 -18.75 0.58 39.31
N ILE A 21 -19.72 -0.35 39.34
CA ILE A 21 -19.88 -1.32 38.25
C ILE A 21 -20.27 -0.60 36.95
N TYR A 22 -21.21 0.35 36.99
CA TYR A 22 -21.58 1.12 35.79
C TYR A 22 -20.40 1.91 35.21
N LEU A 23 -19.56 2.51 36.05
CA LEU A 23 -18.36 3.22 35.60
C LEU A 23 -17.32 2.29 34.98
N VAL A 24 -17.11 1.11 35.57
CA VAL A 24 -16.20 0.10 35.01
C VAL A 24 -16.71 -0.41 33.67
N VAL A 25 -18.00 -0.75 33.58
CA VAL A 25 -18.63 -1.20 32.32
C VAL A 25 -18.54 -0.10 31.26
N PHE A 26 -18.84 1.15 31.61
CA PHE A 26 -18.74 2.29 30.71
C PHE A 26 -17.31 2.48 30.20
N TYR A 27 -16.31 2.36 31.06
CA TYR A 27 -14.90 2.43 30.67
C TYR A 27 -14.51 1.32 29.68
N PHE A 28 -14.94 0.08 29.92
CA PHE A 28 -14.68 -1.02 28.98
C PHE A 28 -15.41 -0.85 27.64
N VAL A 29 -16.66 -0.36 27.65
CA VAL A 29 -17.39 -0.04 26.41
C VAL A 29 -16.69 1.08 25.65
N PHE A 30 -16.24 2.13 26.34
CA PHE A 30 -15.49 3.22 25.72
C PHE A 30 -14.17 2.72 25.09
N LEU A 31 -13.44 1.84 25.77
CA LEU A 31 -12.25 1.19 25.21
C LEU A 31 -12.57 0.30 24.00
N ALA A 32 -13.66 -0.48 24.06
CA ALA A 32 -14.08 -1.32 22.94
C ALA A 32 -14.47 -0.48 21.73
N LEU A 33 -15.17 0.64 21.92
CA LEU A 33 -15.49 1.59 20.86
C LEU A 33 -14.21 2.22 20.29
N ASN A 34 -13.27 2.66 21.12
CA ASN A 34 -11.99 3.19 20.62
C ASN A 34 -11.15 2.11 19.91
N PHE A 35 -11.27 0.84 20.29
CA PHE A 35 -10.59 -0.24 19.61
C PHE A 35 -11.20 -0.53 18.23
N VAL A 36 -12.53 -0.43 18.11
CA VAL A 36 -13.26 -0.66 16.85
C VAL A 36 -13.19 0.55 15.91
N PHE A 37 -13.31 1.78 16.46
CA PHE A 37 -13.41 3.04 15.73
C PHE A 37 -12.14 3.91 15.77
N GLY A 38 -11.14 3.60 16.59
CA GLY A 38 -9.89 4.35 16.64
C GLY A 38 -9.05 4.15 15.37
N ASP A 39 -8.01 4.98 15.19
CA ASP A 39 -7.17 5.06 13.98
C ASP A 39 -6.55 3.73 13.50
N LYS A 40 -6.57 2.68 14.34
CA LYS A 40 -6.08 1.31 14.06
C LYS A 40 -7.19 0.25 14.01
N GLY A 41 -8.45 0.65 13.99
CA GLY A 41 -9.61 -0.24 14.03
C GLY A 41 -9.77 -1.07 12.76
N TYR A 42 -10.41 -2.23 12.90
CA TYR A 42 -10.63 -3.25 11.85
C TYR A 42 -11.19 -2.68 10.53
N PHE A 43 -11.99 -1.62 10.59
CA PHE A 43 -12.53 -0.95 9.41
C PHE A 43 -11.46 -0.31 8.51
N ARG A 44 -10.39 0.25 9.09
CA ARG A 44 -9.31 0.89 8.33
C ARG A 44 -8.51 -0.13 7.51
N MET A 45 -8.32 -1.32 8.06
CA MET A 45 -7.63 -2.42 7.37
C MET A 45 -8.44 -2.92 6.17
N LYS A 46 -9.77 -2.96 6.28
CA LYS A 46 -10.64 -3.35 5.17
C LYS A 46 -10.56 -2.35 4.01
N GLU A 47 -10.60 -1.05 4.31
CA GLU A 47 -10.47 0.00 3.30
C GLU A 47 -9.10 0.01 2.62
N LEU A 48 -8.02 -0.24 3.37
CA LEU A 48 -6.67 -0.34 2.81
C LEU A 48 -6.51 -1.56 1.89
N ASN A 49 -7.08 -2.71 2.25
CA ASN A 49 -6.99 -3.90 1.41
C ASN A 49 -7.75 -3.71 0.09
N THR A 50 -8.94 -3.10 0.12
CA THR A 50 -9.68 -2.79 -1.11
C THR A 50 -8.90 -1.83 -2.01
N LYS A 51 -8.32 -0.77 -1.45
CA LYS A 51 -7.47 0.16 -2.23
C LYS A 51 -6.22 -0.52 -2.80
N LYS A 52 -5.64 -1.46 -2.07
CA LYS A 52 -4.50 -2.24 -2.55
C LYS A 52 -4.90 -3.14 -3.72
N GLU A 53 -6.03 -3.81 -3.66
CA GLU A 53 -6.53 -4.66 -4.75
C GLU A 53 -6.87 -3.82 -5.99
N GLU A 54 -7.48 -2.65 -5.82
CA GLU A 54 -7.79 -1.71 -6.92
C GLU A 54 -6.51 -1.21 -7.61
N LEU A 55 -5.49 -0.82 -6.86
CA LEU A 55 -4.20 -0.39 -7.40
C LEU A 55 -3.46 -1.51 -8.13
N ILE A 56 -3.56 -2.76 -7.65
CA ILE A 56 -2.96 -3.92 -8.33
C ILE A 56 -3.67 -4.18 -9.66
N ALA A 57 -5.00 -4.11 -9.68
CA ALA A 57 -5.78 -4.28 -10.90
C ALA A 57 -5.48 -3.17 -11.93
N GLU A 58 -5.31 -1.92 -11.47
CA GLU A 58 -4.91 -0.81 -12.34
C GLU A 58 -3.49 -0.99 -12.89
N MET A 59 -2.52 -1.42 -12.07
CA MET A 59 -1.18 -1.75 -12.55
C MET A 59 -1.18 -2.88 -13.57
N GLU A 60 -1.97 -3.93 -13.36
CA GLU A 60 -2.06 -5.05 -14.29
C GLU A 60 -2.67 -4.60 -15.62
N LYS A 61 -3.72 -3.77 -15.58
CA LYS A 61 -4.34 -3.21 -16.79
C LYS A 61 -3.36 -2.33 -17.57
N VAL A 62 -2.66 -1.41 -16.89
CA VAL A 62 -1.66 -0.54 -17.54
C VAL A 62 -0.49 -1.36 -18.08
N SER A 63 -0.07 -2.41 -17.39
CA SER A 63 0.97 -3.32 -17.87
C SER A 63 0.54 -4.07 -19.14
N GLN A 64 -0.69 -4.57 -19.18
CA GLN A 64 -1.24 -5.23 -20.37
C GLN A 64 -1.38 -4.26 -21.55
N GLU A 65 -1.86 -3.03 -21.32
CA GLU A 65 -1.93 -2.00 -22.36
C GLU A 65 -0.53 -1.65 -22.89
N ASN A 66 0.48 -1.53 -22.01
CA ASN A 66 1.85 -1.26 -22.43
C ASN A 66 2.44 -2.43 -23.24
N GLU A 67 2.18 -3.67 -22.84
CA GLU A 67 2.62 -4.85 -23.59
C GLU A 67 1.95 -4.93 -24.97
N GLN A 68 0.66 -4.64 -25.06
CA GLN A 68 -0.07 -4.57 -26.33
C GLN A 68 0.48 -3.47 -27.24
N LEU A 69 0.66 -2.26 -26.72
CA LEU A 69 1.24 -1.14 -27.46
C LEU A 69 2.68 -1.43 -27.91
N SER A 70 3.49 -2.07 -27.07
CA SER A 70 4.85 -2.50 -27.42
C SER A 70 4.81 -3.54 -28.55
N ASN A 71 3.90 -4.51 -28.49
CA ASN A 71 3.74 -5.52 -29.52
C ASN A 71 3.23 -4.92 -30.84
N GLU A 72 2.30 -3.97 -30.79
CA GLU A 72 1.86 -3.20 -31.96
C GLU A 72 3.00 -2.36 -32.53
N LEU A 73 3.80 -1.75 -31.66
CA LEU A 73 4.96 -0.95 -32.04
C LEU A 73 6.03 -1.83 -32.70
N ILE A 74 6.31 -3.03 -32.17
CA ILE A 74 7.21 -4.03 -32.77
C ILE A 74 6.63 -4.53 -34.10
N ALA A 75 5.33 -4.84 -34.19
CA ALA A 75 4.69 -5.27 -35.42
C ALA A 75 4.74 -4.18 -36.50
N ALA A 76 4.53 -2.92 -36.13
CA ALA A 76 4.64 -1.77 -37.00
C ALA A 76 6.09 -1.42 -37.38
N LYS A 77 7.06 -1.72 -36.49
CA LYS A 77 8.49 -1.43 -36.67
C LYS A 77 9.31 -2.60 -37.18
N ASN A 78 8.75 -3.80 -37.33
CA ASN A 78 9.44 -4.97 -37.90
C ASN A 78 9.86 -4.82 -39.37
N SER A 79 9.74 -3.62 -39.96
CA SER A 79 10.63 -3.23 -41.06
C SER A 79 12.08 -3.25 -40.55
N GLN A 80 12.93 -4.11 -41.13
CA GLN A 80 14.37 -4.27 -40.82
C GLN A 80 15.11 -2.95 -40.48
N PHE A 81 14.71 -1.84 -41.11
CA PHE A 81 15.23 -0.50 -40.88
C PHE A 81 15.13 -0.01 -39.42
N TRP A 82 14.01 -0.24 -38.72
CA TRP A 82 13.86 0.27 -37.36
C TRP A 82 14.72 -0.51 -36.35
N ILE A 83 14.80 -1.82 -36.51
CA ILE A 83 15.64 -2.69 -35.68
C ILE A 83 17.10 -2.28 -35.84
N GLU A 84 17.54 -2.05 -37.08
CA GLU A 84 18.89 -1.57 -37.37
C GLU A 84 19.14 -0.18 -36.79
N LYS A 85 18.15 0.72 -36.85
CA LYS A 85 18.25 2.07 -36.28
C LYS A 85 18.46 2.04 -34.77
N VAL A 86 17.64 1.29 -34.02
CA VAL A 86 17.78 1.19 -32.56
C VAL A 86 19.10 0.52 -32.18
N ALA A 87 19.48 -0.55 -32.88
CA ALA A 87 20.75 -1.23 -32.65
C ALA A 87 21.94 -0.28 -32.83
N ARG A 88 21.96 0.55 -33.88
CA ARG A 88 23.08 1.46 -34.17
C ARG A 88 23.05 2.75 -33.34
N GLU A 89 21.88 3.35 -33.10
CA GLU A 89 21.77 4.67 -32.47
C GLU A 89 21.65 4.61 -30.94
N GLU A 90 20.91 3.63 -30.41
CA GLU A 90 20.64 3.56 -28.96
C GLU A 90 21.57 2.56 -28.25
N LEU A 91 21.93 1.46 -28.92
CA LEU A 91 22.72 0.37 -28.33
C LEU A 91 24.18 0.32 -28.83
N ASP A 92 24.56 1.18 -29.79
CA ASP A 92 25.88 1.23 -30.44
C ASP A 92 26.37 -0.17 -30.91
N MET A 93 25.42 -1.05 -31.26
CA MET A 93 25.63 -2.41 -31.72
C MET A 93 25.97 -2.43 -33.21
N VAL A 94 26.91 -3.30 -33.57
CA VAL A 94 27.49 -3.40 -34.92
C VAL A 94 27.55 -4.87 -35.30
N LYS A 95 27.32 -5.21 -36.58
CA LYS A 95 27.42 -6.60 -37.06
C LYS A 95 28.88 -7.03 -37.16
N ASP A 96 29.13 -8.33 -36.99
CA ASP A 96 30.46 -8.91 -37.16
C ASP A 96 31.01 -8.58 -38.57
N GLY A 97 32.15 -7.87 -38.61
CA GLY A 97 32.83 -7.47 -39.84
C GLY A 97 32.63 -6.01 -40.29
N GLU A 98 31.82 -5.20 -39.59
CA GLU A 98 31.66 -3.76 -39.90
C GLU A 98 32.61 -2.87 -39.08
N ILE A 99 33.08 -1.75 -39.67
CA ILE A 99 34.03 -0.81 -39.05
C ILE A 99 33.29 0.49 -38.66
N VAL A 100 33.37 0.89 -37.38
CA VAL A 100 32.73 2.12 -36.88
C VAL A 100 33.65 3.33 -37.06
N PHE A 101 33.19 4.34 -37.79
CA PHE A 101 33.86 5.63 -37.89
C PHE A 101 33.27 6.62 -36.88
N LYS A 102 33.97 6.85 -35.77
CA LYS A 102 33.64 7.94 -34.82
C LYS A 102 34.45 9.17 -35.17
N PHE A 103 33.77 10.25 -35.57
CA PHE A 103 34.41 11.54 -35.83
C PHE A 103 34.56 12.27 -34.51
N TYR A 104 35.81 12.48 -34.07
CA TYR A 104 36.10 13.38 -32.96
C TYR A 104 36.29 14.77 -33.53
N GLU A 105 35.48 15.72 -33.08
CA GLU A 105 35.66 17.11 -33.41
C GLU A 105 36.96 17.59 -32.76
N LYS A 106 37.93 17.93 -33.59
CA LYS A 106 39.24 18.40 -33.14
C LYS A 106 39.03 19.79 -32.54
N GLU A 107 39.00 19.89 -31.22
CA GLU A 107 38.97 21.18 -30.54
C GLU A 107 40.17 22.05 -30.99
N GLY A 108 39.81 23.21 -31.56
CA GLY A 108 40.56 24.46 -31.55
C GLY A 108 42.08 24.41 -31.72
N GLY A 109 42.55 24.35 -32.96
CA GLY A 109 43.88 24.85 -33.32
C GLY A 109 43.79 26.27 -33.89
N ARG A 110 43.86 27.28 -33.02
CA ARG A 110 44.34 28.62 -33.35
C ARG A 110 45.25 29.12 -32.23
#